data_AF-X1KH84-F1
#
_entry.id   AF-X1KH84-F1
#
_cell.length_a   1.000
_cell.length_b   1.000
_cell.length_c   1.000
_cell.angle_alpha   90.00
_cell.angle_beta   90.00
_cell.angle_gamma   90.00
#
_symmetry.space_group_name_H-M   'P 1'
#
loop_
_entity.id
_entity.type
_entity.pdbx_description
1 polymer ?
#
loop_
_entity_poly.entity_id
_entity_poly.type
_entity_poly.pdbx_seq_one_letter_code
_entity_poly.pdbx_strand_id
1 'polypeptide(L)'
;NEDKVDYGLYKSSIPAVYTHQFMNNGGLSGWGSLFHEITHHFIKLNYRDSPAWFNEGLACFLGEQTRIVKGKLTVGRPNPWREQILRNEIEEGRRPNIRRLFSSLTEQFHDWDLGCHFARAFFYWLHETGQLEQYLKNVREKGYELSVLEETVSKSYGRINIGLSKFIKKNCYAGAYLKDGQQAKDEEQKKQAFLKALELKPDYQAARLELAECYYQSKDYEKCRENLKQILDGPESIKYRRAASLMANTYY
;
A
#
# COMPACT_ATOMS: atom_id res chain seq x y z
N ASN A 1 26.58 1.34 -4.02
CA ASN A 1 25.62 2.46 -4.04
C ASN A 1 24.57 2.17 -2.99
N GLU A 2 24.66 2.84 -1.84
CA GLU A 2 23.77 2.63 -0.69
C GLU A 2 22.39 3.25 -0.97
N ASP A 3 21.34 2.49 -0.66
CA ASP A 3 19.92 2.76 -0.91
C ASP A 3 19.45 4.08 -0.26
N LYS A 4 19.61 5.21 -0.96
CA LYS A 4 18.97 6.47 -0.58
C LYS A 4 17.49 6.39 -0.94
N VAL A 5 16.67 5.96 0.00
CA VAL A 5 15.23 6.24 -0.03
C VAL A 5 15.00 7.52 0.77
N ASP A 6 14.19 8.46 0.25
CA ASP A 6 14.03 9.86 0.70
C ASP A 6 13.67 10.11 2.19
N TYR A 7 13.56 9.06 3.02
CA TYR A 7 13.05 9.12 4.40
C TYR A 7 13.64 8.09 5.36
N GLY A 8 14.55 7.21 4.91
CA GLY A 8 15.11 6.13 5.72
C GLY A 8 16.28 5.42 5.03
N LEU A 9 17.07 4.71 5.83
CA LEU A 9 18.17 3.87 5.37
C LEU A 9 18.41 2.72 6.34
N TYR A 10 18.31 1.50 5.84
CA TYR A 10 18.93 0.33 6.44
C TYR A 10 20.35 0.15 5.89
N LYS A 11 21.34 0.19 6.80
CA LYS A 11 22.74 -0.09 6.45
C LYS A 11 23.06 -1.53 6.82
N SER A 12 23.39 -2.37 5.84
CA SER A 12 23.71 -3.78 6.11
C SER A 12 25.13 -4.00 6.65
N SER A 13 26.07 -3.09 6.34
CA SER A 13 27.46 -3.18 6.81
C SER A 13 27.64 -2.83 8.29
N ILE A 14 26.68 -2.10 8.86
CA ILE A 14 26.56 -1.83 10.29
C ILE A 14 25.07 -1.97 10.56
N PRO A 15 24.58 -3.06 11.20
CA PRO A 15 23.16 -3.44 11.25
C PRO A 15 22.35 -2.39 12.02
N ALA A 16 22.05 -1.30 11.33
CA ALA A 16 21.53 -0.07 11.86
C ALA A 16 20.42 0.42 10.95
N VAL A 17 19.35 0.88 11.59
CA VAL A 17 18.18 1.44 10.94
C VAL A 17 18.15 2.93 11.27
N TYR A 18 18.10 3.75 10.24
CA TYR A 18 17.94 5.19 10.36
C TYR A 18 16.64 5.59 9.69
N THR A 19 15.81 6.36 10.38
CA THR A 19 14.64 7.01 9.78
C THR A 19 14.55 8.44 10.23
N HIS A 20 14.17 9.32 9.32
CA HIS A 20 13.93 10.71 9.64
C HIS A 20 12.43 10.97 9.78
N GLN A 21 12.08 11.90 10.67
CA GLN A 21 10.70 12.38 10.84
C GLN A 21 10.20 13.12 9.60
N PHE A 22 11.09 13.58 8.73
CA PHE A 22 10.79 14.35 7.54
C PHE A 22 11.37 13.70 6.28
N MET A 23 10.61 13.75 5.20
CA MET A 23 11.09 13.46 3.84
C MET A 23 11.93 14.64 3.31
N ASN A 24 12.71 14.41 2.26
CA ASN A 24 13.54 15.45 1.62
C ASN A 24 12.74 16.70 1.15
N ASN A 25 11.45 16.55 0.86
CA ASN A 25 10.55 17.66 0.50
C ASN A 25 9.93 18.38 1.71
N GLY A 26 10.36 18.09 2.94
CA GLY A 26 9.85 18.68 4.17
C GLY A 26 8.52 18.06 4.67
N GLY A 27 7.94 17.11 3.96
CA GLY A 27 6.75 16.38 4.40
C GLY A 27 7.03 15.46 5.59
N LEU A 28 6.04 15.22 6.44
CA LEU A 28 6.18 14.27 7.55
C LEU A 28 6.31 12.84 7.01
N SER A 29 7.37 12.17 7.42
CA SER A 29 7.56 10.73 7.25
C SER A 29 6.69 9.99 8.27
N GLY A 30 5.95 8.99 7.79
CA GLY A 30 5.09 8.19 8.65
C GLY A 30 5.86 7.10 9.40
N TRP A 31 5.28 6.56 10.47
CA TRP A 31 5.79 5.37 11.17
C TRP A 31 6.08 4.19 10.23
N GLY A 32 5.39 4.11 9.09
CA GLY A 32 5.61 3.09 8.07
C GLY A 32 7.04 3.06 7.53
N SER A 33 7.75 4.18 7.53
CA SER A 33 9.15 4.24 7.09
C SER A 33 10.09 3.47 8.01
N LEU A 34 9.87 3.53 9.34
CA LEU A 34 10.68 2.75 10.29
C LEU A 34 10.49 1.25 10.07
N PHE A 35 9.24 0.83 9.90
CA PHE A 35 8.95 -0.58 9.64
C PHE A 35 9.41 -1.04 8.25
N HIS A 36 9.45 -0.15 7.25
CA HIS A 36 10.06 -0.41 5.94
C HIS A 36 11.55 -0.76 6.09
N GLU A 37 12.32 0.11 6.77
CA GLU A 37 13.75 -0.13 6.98
C GLU A 37 14.04 -1.34 7.88
N ILE A 38 13.22 -1.59 8.90
CA ILE A 38 13.32 -2.81 9.71
C ILE A 38 13.05 -4.06 8.85
N THR A 39 12.13 -3.97 7.88
CA THR A 39 11.82 -5.10 7.00
C THR A 39 13.03 -5.44 6.12
N HIS A 40 13.76 -4.45 5.62
CA HIS A 40 15.02 -4.68 4.88
C HIS A 40 16.02 -5.53 5.66
N HIS A 41 16.14 -5.30 6.98
CA HIS A 41 16.98 -6.13 7.85
C HIS A 41 16.55 -7.59 7.85
N PHE A 42 15.27 -7.87 8.05
CA PHE A 42 14.75 -9.25 8.03
C PHE A 42 14.85 -9.89 6.65
N ILE A 43 14.67 -9.14 5.57
CA ILE A 43 14.88 -9.64 4.21
C ILE A 43 16.33 -10.09 4.05
N LYS A 44 17.29 -9.22 4.42
CA LYS A 44 18.73 -9.52 4.31
C LYS A 44 19.14 -10.77 5.08
N LEU A 45 18.53 -11.03 6.25
CA LEU A 45 18.81 -12.21 7.06
C LEU A 45 18.25 -13.52 6.45
N ASN A 46 17.10 -13.44 5.77
CA ASN A 46 16.35 -14.63 5.34
C ASN A 46 16.48 -14.95 3.84
N TYR A 47 16.88 -13.97 3.03
CA TYR A 47 16.88 -14.02 1.57
C TYR A 47 18.24 -13.54 1.05
N ARG A 48 19.09 -14.50 0.66
CA ARG A 48 20.42 -14.20 0.10
C ARG A 48 20.27 -13.59 -1.28
N ASP A 49 21.17 -12.65 -1.60
CA ASP A 49 21.28 -12.01 -2.92
C ASP A 49 19.94 -11.51 -3.48
N SER A 50 19.10 -10.96 -2.60
CA SER A 50 17.78 -10.45 -2.98
C SER A 50 17.90 -9.32 -4.00
N PRO A 51 17.21 -9.42 -5.16
CA PRO A 51 17.21 -8.34 -6.14
C PRO A 51 16.44 -7.13 -5.58
N ALA A 52 16.79 -5.94 -6.07
CA ALA A 52 16.22 -4.68 -5.58
C ALA A 52 14.68 -4.66 -5.58
N TRP A 53 14.06 -5.20 -6.64
CA TRP A 53 12.61 -5.26 -6.75
C TRP A 53 11.96 -6.12 -5.65
N PHE A 54 12.62 -7.21 -5.26
CA PHE A 54 12.14 -8.10 -4.21
C PHE A 54 12.30 -7.43 -2.86
N ASN A 55 13.48 -6.87 -2.61
CA ASN A 55 13.81 -6.22 -1.35
C ASN A 55 12.89 -5.03 -1.07
N GLU A 56 12.87 -4.05 -1.98
CA GLU A 56 12.02 -2.86 -1.85
C GLU A 56 10.53 -3.19 -1.91
N GLY A 57 10.11 -4.07 -2.80
CA GLY A 57 8.70 -4.43 -2.93
C GLY A 57 8.13 -5.09 -1.68
N LEU A 58 8.88 -6.03 -1.09
CA LEU A 58 8.46 -6.74 0.11
C LEU A 58 8.54 -5.83 1.34
N ALA A 59 9.56 -4.96 1.43
CA ALA A 59 9.66 -3.94 2.46
C ALA A 59 8.51 -2.93 2.39
N CYS A 60 8.14 -2.45 1.20
CA CYS A 60 6.98 -1.57 1.01
C CYS A 60 5.68 -2.26 1.45
N PHE A 61 5.54 -3.54 1.12
CA PHE A 61 4.32 -4.31 1.41
C PHE A 61 4.16 -4.60 2.90
N LEU A 62 5.21 -5.11 3.56
CA LEU A 62 5.17 -5.51 4.96
C LEU A 62 5.43 -4.35 5.93
N GLY A 63 6.22 -3.35 5.55
CA GLY A 63 6.64 -2.27 6.44
C GLY A 63 5.63 -1.14 6.56
N GLU A 64 5.06 -0.66 5.47
CA GLU A 64 4.44 0.68 5.49
C GLU A 64 3.03 0.69 6.11
N GLN A 65 2.22 -0.31 5.79
CA GLN A 65 0.79 -0.34 6.14
C GLN A 65 0.39 -1.51 7.05
N THR A 66 1.32 -2.39 7.38
CA THR A 66 1.07 -3.50 8.32
C THR A 66 0.88 -2.97 9.73
N ARG A 67 -0.14 -3.45 10.43
CA ARG A 67 -0.44 -3.06 11.82
C ARG A 67 -0.81 -4.28 12.64
N ILE A 68 -0.40 -4.28 13.91
CA ILE A 68 -0.93 -5.21 14.91
C ILE A 68 -2.12 -4.53 15.59
N VAL A 69 -3.30 -5.11 15.45
CA VAL A 69 -4.52 -4.63 16.09
C VAL A 69 -5.06 -5.77 16.96
N LYS A 70 -5.11 -5.55 18.28
CA LYS A 70 -5.51 -6.57 19.28
C LYS A 70 -4.79 -7.92 19.10
N GLY A 71 -3.47 -7.87 18.94
CA GLY A 71 -2.64 -9.06 18.76
C GLY A 71 -2.77 -9.75 17.40
N LYS A 72 -3.60 -9.23 16.48
CA LYS A 72 -3.72 -9.74 15.11
C LYS A 72 -2.95 -8.88 14.13
N LEU A 73 -2.12 -9.52 13.31
CA LEU A 73 -1.46 -8.86 12.19
C LEU A 73 -2.51 -8.51 11.12
N THR A 74 -2.53 -7.26 10.70
CA THR A 74 -3.32 -6.81 9.54
C THR A 74 -2.34 -6.36 8.46
N VAL A 75 -2.37 -7.05 7.33
CA VAL A 75 -1.52 -6.81 6.14
C VAL A 75 -2.45 -6.41 4.98
N GLY A 76 -1.90 -5.87 3.89
CA GLY A 76 -2.70 -5.64 2.68
C GLY A 76 -3.66 -4.47 2.80
N ARG A 77 -3.27 -3.41 3.51
CA ARG A 77 -4.04 -2.16 3.53
C ARG A 77 -3.64 -1.28 2.34
N PRO A 78 -4.60 -0.54 1.76
CA PRO A 78 -4.30 0.47 0.76
C PRO A 78 -3.20 1.42 1.23
N ASN A 79 -2.27 1.77 0.34
CA ASN A 79 -1.28 2.82 0.54
C ASN A 79 -1.63 4.00 -0.40
N PRO A 80 -2.36 5.03 0.09
CA PRO A 80 -3.00 6.01 -0.77
C PRO A 80 -2.08 6.73 -1.75
N TRP A 81 -0.89 7.16 -1.29
CA TRP A 81 0.03 7.92 -2.15
C TRP A 81 0.71 7.02 -3.20
N ARG A 82 1.14 5.81 -2.82
CA ARG A 82 1.72 4.84 -3.77
C ARG A 82 0.71 4.42 -4.83
N GLU A 83 -0.53 4.23 -4.39
CA GLU A 83 -1.60 3.75 -5.26
C GLU A 83 -2.10 4.86 -6.18
N GLN A 84 -2.08 6.12 -5.75
CA GLN A 84 -2.34 7.27 -6.62
C GLN A 84 -1.31 7.37 -7.74
N ILE A 85 -0.01 7.29 -7.42
CA ILE A 85 1.06 7.26 -8.44
C ILE A 85 0.84 6.10 -9.40
N LEU A 86 0.65 4.88 -8.86
CA LEU A 86 0.44 3.68 -9.66
C LEU A 86 -0.77 3.80 -10.60
N ARG A 87 -1.89 4.33 -10.10
CA ARG A 87 -3.10 4.56 -10.89
C ARG A 87 -2.84 5.56 -12.01
N ASN A 88 -2.32 6.74 -11.68
CA ASN A 88 -2.16 7.83 -12.64
C ASN A 88 -1.28 7.39 -13.81
N GLU A 89 -0.17 6.70 -13.52
CA GLU A 89 0.74 6.16 -14.54
C GLU A 89 0.04 5.13 -15.45
N ILE A 90 -0.80 4.25 -14.89
CA ILE A 90 -1.57 3.27 -15.65
C ILE A 90 -2.63 3.95 -16.53
N GLU A 91 -3.28 4.99 -16.02
CA GLU A 91 -4.30 5.75 -16.74
C GLU A 91 -3.70 6.62 -17.86
N GLU A 92 -2.45 7.07 -17.71
CA GLU A 92 -1.64 7.68 -18.77
C GLU A 92 -1.15 6.68 -19.84
N GLY A 93 -1.54 5.40 -19.72
CA GLY A 93 -1.25 4.37 -20.70
C GLY A 93 0.04 3.59 -20.44
N ARG A 94 0.75 3.85 -19.34
CA ARG A 94 1.93 3.05 -18.97
C ARG A 94 1.47 1.67 -18.49
N ARG A 95 2.13 0.63 -18.98
CA ARG A 95 1.77 -0.76 -18.68
C ARG A 95 2.90 -1.43 -17.92
N PRO A 96 2.88 -1.41 -16.57
CA PRO A 96 3.85 -2.17 -15.81
C PRO A 96 3.71 -3.67 -16.12
N ASN A 97 4.84 -4.37 -16.14
CA ASN A 97 4.93 -5.75 -16.60
C ASN A 97 5.84 -6.54 -15.66
N ILE A 98 5.36 -7.71 -15.21
CA ILE A 98 6.09 -8.60 -14.32
C ILE A 98 7.45 -9.03 -14.90
N ARG A 99 7.56 -9.20 -16.22
CA ARG A 99 8.83 -9.53 -16.87
C ARG A 99 9.87 -8.45 -16.65
N ARG A 100 9.49 -7.17 -16.81
CA ARG A 100 10.39 -6.03 -16.55
C ARG A 100 10.82 -6.04 -15.09
N LEU A 101 9.89 -6.28 -14.16
CA LEU A 101 10.20 -6.34 -12.73
C LEU A 101 11.30 -7.38 -12.43
N PHE A 102 11.14 -8.59 -12.96
CA PHE A 102 12.06 -9.71 -12.74
C PHE A 102 13.39 -9.58 -13.50
N SER A 103 13.41 -8.84 -14.62
CA SER A 103 14.63 -8.62 -15.41
C SER A 103 15.38 -7.32 -15.07
N SER A 104 14.86 -6.49 -14.15
CA SER A 104 15.47 -5.20 -13.84
C SER A 104 16.72 -5.39 -13.00
N LEU A 105 17.83 -4.80 -13.45
CA LEU A 105 19.02 -4.61 -12.62
C LEU A 105 18.72 -3.59 -11.51
N THR A 106 19.50 -3.62 -10.43
CA THR A 106 19.32 -2.73 -9.27
C THR A 106 19.18 -1.26 -9.67
N GLU A 107 20.13 -0.72 -10.43
CA GLU A 107 20.10 0.69 -10.87
C GLU A 107 18.86 0.98 -11.73
N GLN A 108 18.55 0.11 -12.70
CA GLN A 108 17.36 0.26 -13.55
C GLN A 108 16.04 0.21 -12.76
N PHE A 109 16.01 -0.52 -11.64
CA PHE A 109 14.85 -0.59 -10.78
C PHE A 109 14.69 0.69 -9.94
N HIS A 110 15.78 1.24 -9.41
CA HIS A 110 15.74 2.51 -8.68
C HIS A 110 15.39 3.70 -9.57
N ASP A 111 15.84 3.68 -10.83
CA ASP A 111 15.48 4.69 -11.83
C ASP A 111 14.07 4.48 -12.41
N TRP A 112 13.41 3.38 -12.09
CA TRP A 112 12.05 3.13 -12.53
C TRP A 112 11.06 3.72 -11.53
N ASP A 113 10.55 4.92 -11.82
CA ASP A 113 9.58 5.64 -10.98
C ASP A 113 8.42 4.76 -10.49
N LEU A 114 7.92 3.86 -11.35
CA LEU A 114 6.81 2.96 -11.02
C LEU A 114 7.25 1.67 -10.30
N GLY A 115 8.55 1.36 -10.27
CA GLY A 115 9.11 0.08 -9.87
C GLY A 115 8.71 -0.33 -8.46
N CYS A 116 8.99 0.51 -7.47
CA CYS A 116 8.65 0.23 -6.07
C CYS A 116 7.12 0.13 -5.84
N HIS A 117 6.33 0.96 -6.50
CA HIS A 117 4.87 0.95 -6.41
C HIS A 117 4.28 -0.34 -7.00
N PHE A 118 4.79 -0.75 -8.16
CA PHE A 118 4.37 -1.97 -8.83
C PHE A 118 4.84 -3.23 -8.07
N ALA A 119 6.05 -3.23 -7.53
CA ALA A 119 6.58 -4.32 -6.70
C ALA A 119 5.73 -4.53 -5.44
N ARG A 120 5.37 -3.45 -4.74
CA ARG A 120 4.42 -3.53 -3.61
C ARG A 120 3.08 -4.14 -4.04
N ALA A 121 2.51 -3.67 -5.16
CA ALA A 121 1.24 -4.19 -5.66
C ALA A 121 1.31 -5.68 -6.04
N PHE A 122 2.46 -6.14 -6.55
CA PHE A 122 2.73 -7.55 -6.82
C PHE A 122 2.69 -8.40 -5.54
N PHE A 123 3.40 -8.01 -4.47
CA PHE A 123 3.33 -8.74 -3.20
C PHE A 123 1.95 -8.68 -2.56
N TYR A 124 1.25 -7.55 -2.72
CA TYR A 124 -0.14 -7.44 -2.27
C TYR A 124 -1.06 -8.40 -3.03
N TRP A 125 -0.89 -8.53 -4.35
CA TRP A 125 -1.62 -9.50 -5.16
C TRP A 125 -1.34 -10.94 -4.74
N LEU A 126 -0.08 -11.29 -4.46
CA LEU A 126 0.27 -12.62 -3.94
C LEU A 126 -0.39 -12.90 -2.58
N HIS A 127 -0.46 -11.90 -1.71
CA HIS A 127 -1.14 -12.03 -0.42
C HIS A 127 -2.64 -12.30 -0.61
N GLU A 128 -3.30 -11.47 -1.43
CA GLU A 128 -4.75 -11.55 -1.68
C GLU A 128 -5.16 -12.81 -2.43
N THR A 129 -4.24 -13.42 -3.18
CA THR A 129 -4.47 -14.70 -3.86
C THR A 129 -4.01 -15.92 -3.03
N GLY A 130 -3.52 -15.71 -1.81
CA GLY A 130 -3.06 -16.78 -0.91
C GLY A 130 -1.75 -17.44 -1.34
N GLN A 131 -1.00 -16.82 -2.26
CA GLN A 131 0.23 -17.38 -2.85
C GLN A 131 1.52 -16.83 -2.22
N LEU A 132 1.43 -15.80 -1.38
CA LEU A 132 2.60 -15.12 -0.83
C LEU A 132 3.54 -16.06 -0.07
N GLU A 133 3.02 -16.86 0.86
CA GLU A 133 3.85 -17.72 1.71
C GLU A 133 4.59 -18.77 0.88
N GLN A 134 3.88 -19.44 -0.03
CA GLN A 134 4.48 -20.42 -0.92
C GLN A 134 5.52 -19.77 -1.85
N TYR A 135 5.25 -18.56 -2.35
CA TYR A 135 6.21 -17.81 -3.15
C TYR A 135 7.48 -17.50 -2.37
N LEU A 136 7.34 -16.97 -1.15
CA LEU A 136 8.46 -16.66 -0.26
C LEU A 136 9.29 -17.90 0.10
N LYS A 137 8.65 -19.06 0.26
CA LYS A 137 9.37 -20.34 0.43
C LYS A 137 10.14 -20.72 -0.84
N ASN A 138 9.47 -20.68 -1.99
CA ASN A 138 10.07 -21.08 -3.25
C ASN A 138 11.28 -20.21 -3.64
N VAL A 139 11.23 -18.89 -3.41
CA VAL A 139 12.39 -18.02 -3.72
C VAL A 139 13.60 -18.30 -2.85
N ARG A 140 13.41 -18.73 -1.59
CA ARG A 140 14.52 -19.13 -0.71
C ARG A 140 15.21 -20.41 -1.18
N GLU A 141 14.45 -21.32 -1.79
CA GLU A 141 14.94 -22.63 -2.23
C GLU A 141 15.48 -22.57 -3.67
N LYS A 142 14.85 -21.78 -4.55
CA LYS A 142 15.05 -21.83 -6.01
C LYS A 142 15.56 -20.52 -6.62
N GLY A 143 15.66 -19.45 -5.84
CA GLY A 143 16.03 -18.12 -6.33
C GLY A 143 14.86 -17.30 -6.88
N TYR A 144 15.17 -16.17 -7.52
CA TYR A 144 14.19 -15.12 -7.86
C TYR A 144 13.74 -15.13 -9.32
N GLU A 145 14.00 -16.21 -10.05
CA GLU A 145 13.66 -16.32 -11.47
C GLU A 145 12.15 -16.24 -11.71
N LEU A 146 11.74 -15.69 -12.86
CA LEU A 146 10.33 -15.56 -13.21
C LEU A 146 9.61 -16.92 -13.28
N SER A 147 10.33 -17.97 -13.67
CA SER A 147 9.81 -19.34 -13.68
C SER A 147 9.39 -19.83 -12.29
N VAL A 148 10.06 -19.39 -11.22
CA VAL A 148 9.70 -19.71 -9.83
C VAL A 148 8.34 -19.11 -9.49
N LEU A 149 8.08 -17.87 -9.94
CA LEU A 149 6.76 -17.26 -9.81
C LEU A 149 5.71 -18.05 -10.63
N GLU A 150 5.98 -18.31 -11.91
CA GLU A 150 5.05 -19.02 -12.80
C GLU A 150 4.67 -20.41 -12.27
N GLU A 151 5.64 -21.14 -11.70
CA GLU A 151 5.43 -22.42 -11.01
C GLU A 151 4.53 -22.21 -9.78
N THR A 152 4.88 -21.26 -8.91
CA THR A 152 4.15 -20.99 -7.66
C THR A 152 2.67 -20.72 -7.90
N VAL A 153 2.36 -19.86 -8.87
CA VAL A 153 0.97 -19.47 -9.16
C VAL A 153 0.31 -20.33 -10.25
N SER A 154 1.06 -21.29 -10.80
CA SER A 154 0.65 -22.18 -11.90
C SER A 154 0.04 -21.42 -13.09
N LYS A 155 0.67 -20.31 -13.48
CA LYS A 155 0.23 -19.44 -14.59
C LYS A 155 1.43 -18.87 -15.33
N SER A 156 1.29 -18.71 -16.65
CA SER A 156 2.29 -17.97 -17.44
C SER A 156 2.31 -16.49 -17.07
N TYR A 157 3.45 -15.83 -17.30
CA TYR A 157 3.65 -14.41 -17.02
C TYR A 157 2.60 -13.51 -17.70
N GLY A 158 2.08 -13.91 -18.87
CA GLY A 158 1.00 -13.20 -19.54
C GLY A 158 -0.32 -13.23 -18.74
N ARG A 159 -0.68 -14.40 -18.19
CA ARG A 159 -1.85 -14.55 -17.31
C ARG A 159 -1.64 -13.85 -15.98
N ILE A 160 -0.42 -13.87 -15.45
CA ILE A 160 -0.04 -13.12 -14.25
C ILE A 160 -0.24 -11.62 -14.47
N ASN A 161 0.28 -11.05 -15.56
CA ASN A 161 0.12 -9.62 -15.87
C ASN A 161 -1.35 -9.21 -15.97
N ILE A 162 -2.21 -10.03 -16.60
CA ILE A 162 -3.65 -9.78 -16.67
C ILE A 162 -4.27 -9.79 -15.27
N GLY A 163 -3.95 -10.80 -14.45
CA GLY A 163 -4.44 -10.93 -13.08
C GLY A 163 -4.03 -9.76 -12.20
N LEU A 164 -2.74 -9.41 -12.23
CA LEU A 164 -2.17 -8.30 -11.47
C LEU A 164 -2.75 -6.94 -11.92
N SER A 165 -2.94 -6.73 -13.22
CA SER A 165 -3.56 -5.49 -13.73
C SER A 165 -5.01 -5.34 -13.25
N LYS A 166 -5.80 -6.43 -13.28
CA LYS A 166 -7.16 -6.43 -12.74
C LYS A 166 -7.17 -6.17 -11.24
N PHE A 167 -6.24 -6.79 -10.52
CA PHE A 167 -6.07 -6.60 -9.09
C PHE A 167 -5.74 -5.14 -8.75
N ILE A 168 -4.79 -4.52 -9.43
CA ILE A 168 -4.42 -3.12 -9.19
C ILE A 168 -5.65 -2.21 -9.34
N LYS A 169 -6.41 -2.36 -10.43
CA LYS A 169 -7.62 -1.56 -10.67
C LYS A 169 -8.70 -1.77 -9.62
N LYS A 170 -8.83 -2.99 -9.09
CA LYS A 170 -9.87 -3.31 -8.10
C LYS A 170 -9.47 -2.94 -6.67
N ASN A 171 -8.25 -3.30 -6.27
CA ASN A 171 -7.82 -3.29 -4.87
C ASN A 171 -6.93 -2.10 -4.53
N CYS A 172 -6.18 -1.54 -5.48
CA CYS A 172 -5.27 -0.41 -5.23
C CYS A 172 -5.95 0.93 -5.53
N TYR A 173 -6.87 1.02 -6.51
CA TYR A 173 -7.48 2.31 -6.87
C TYR A 173 -8.29 2.93 -5.72
N ALA A 174 -8.78 2.13 -4.77
CA ALA A 174 -9.45 2.65 -3.58
C ALA A 174 -8.55 3.60 -2.77
N GLY A 175 -7.26 3.27 -2.59
CA GLY A 175 -6.32 4.17 -1.93
C GLY A 175 -5.99 5.40 -2.78
N ALA A 176 -5.89 5.25 -4.10
CA ALA A 176 -5.72 6.38 -5.01
C ALA A 176 -6.87 7.41 -4.86
N TYR A 177 -8.11 6.94 -4.87
CA TYR A 177 -9.28 7.80 -4.69
C TYR A 177 -9.36 8.43 -3.29
N LEU A 178 -8.91 7.72 -2.25
CA LEU A 178 -8.75 8.35 -0.94
C LEU A 178 -7.77 9.53 -1.00
N LYS A 179 -6.63 9.35 -1.69
CA LYS A 179 -5.62 10.39 -1.82
C LYS A 179 -6.13 11.59 -2.64
N ASP A 180 -6.84 11.33 -3.74
CA ASP A 180 -7.49 12.37 -4.54
C ASP A 180 -8.43 13.22 -3.69
N GLY A 181 -9.31 12.58 -2.91
CA GLY A 181 -10.25 13.31 -2.04
C GLY A 181 -9.55 14.11 -0.94
N GLN A 182 -8.46 13.59 -0.38
CA GLN A 182 -7.65 14.34 0.59
C GLN A 182 -6.93 15.57 0.00
N GLN A 183 -6.70 15.60 -1.32
CA GLN A 183 -6.06 16.71 -2.03
C GLN A 183 -7.05 17.63 -2.75
N ALA A 184 -8.31 17.19 -2.91
CA ALA A 184 -9.35 17.97 -3.55
C ALA A 184 -9.62 19.26 -2.77
N LYS A 185 -9.69 20.37 -3.50
CA LYS A 185 -10.04 21.70 -2.95
C LYS A 185 -11.54 21.93 -2.88
N ASP A 186 -12.26 21.31 -3.81
CA ASP A 186 -13.71 21.41 -3.94
C ASP A 186 -14.39 20.29 -3.13
N GLU A 187 -15.44 20.66 -2.39
CA GLU A 187 -16.13 19.74 -1.48
C GLU A 187 -16.86 18.61 -2.23
N GLU A 188 -17.42 18.90 -3.40
CA GLU A 188 -18.10 17.89 -4.22
C GLU A 188 -17.09 16.91 -4.78
N GLN A 189 -15.97 17.39 -5.33
CA GLN A 189 -14.89 16.51 -5.80
C GLN A 189 -14.35 15.62 -4.68
N LYS A 190 -14.19 16.17 -3.47
CA LYS A 190 -13.76 15.44 -2.29
C LYS A 190 -14.73 14.31 -1.93
N LYS A 191 -16.03 14.60 -1.86
CA LYS A 191 -17.07 13.60 -1.60
C LYS A 191 -17.10 12.52 -2.69
N GLN A 192 -17.07 12.91 -3.96
CA GLN A 192 -17.08 11.97 -5.09
C GLN A 192 -15.87 11.02 -5.07
N ALA A 193 -14.69 11.52 -4.74
CA ALA A 193 -13.50 10.68 -4.61
C ALA A 193 -13.65 9.64 -3.49
N PHE A 194 -14.14 10.02 -2.31
CA PHE A 194 -14.36 9.05 -1.23
C PHE A 194 -15.47 8.05 -1.55
N LEU A 195 -16.53 8.46 -2.25
CA LEU A 195 -17.57 7.55 -2.73
C LEU A 195 -16.99 6.50 -3.70
N LYS A 196 -16.16 6.91 -4.67
CA LYS A 196 -15.46 5.96 -5.55
C LYS A 196 -14.53 5.01 -4.79
N ALA A 197 -13.84 5.50 -3.77
CA ALA A 197 -13.02 4.65 -2.91
C ALA A 197 -13.86 3.57 -2.21
N LEU A 198 -15.05 3.93 -1.72
CA LEU A 198 -15.98 3.03 -1.05
C LEU A 198 -16.74 2.10 -2.02
N GLU A 199 -16.95 2.50 -3.27
CA GLU A 199 -17.49 1.63 -4.32
C GLU A 199 -16.55 0.45 -4.58
N LEU A 200 -15.24 0.72 -4.67
CA LEU A 200 -14.22 -0.32 -4.86
C LEU A 200 -13.96 -1.13 -3.60
N LYS A 201 -13.99 -0.47 -2.44
CA LYS A 201 -13.70 -1.08 -1.14
C LYS A 201 -14.70 -0.60 -0.09
N PRO A 202 -15.88 -1.25 0.03
CA PRO A 202 -16.94 -0.83 0.95
C PRO A 202 -16.54 -0.83 2.42
N ASP A 203 -15.60 -1.69 2.81
CA ASP A 203 -15.05 -1.79 4.16
C ASP A 203 -13.92 -0.77 4.44
N TYR A 204 -13.67 0.18 3.54
CA TYR A 204 -12.55 1.10 3.67
C TYR A 204 -12.81 2.22 4.68
N GLN A 205 -12.60 1.90 5.96
CA GLN A 205 -12.89 2.80 7.08
C GLN A 205 -12.20 4.16 6.99
N ALA A 206 -11.03 4.26 6.33
CA ALA A 206 -10.36 5.54 6.12
C ALA A 206 -11.17 6.46 5.20
N ALA A 207 -11.62 5.98 4.03
CA ALA A 207 -12.47 6.75 3.13
C ALA A 207 -13.83 7.08 3.77
N ARG A 208 -14.38 6.13 4.54
CA ARG A 208 -15.65 6.34 5.25
C ARG A 208 -15.57 7.45 6.30
N LEU A 209 -14.47 7.52 7.05
CA LEU A 209 -14.28 8.58 8.04
C LEU A 209 -14.15 9.94 7.37
N GLU A 210 -13.37 10.04 6.30
CA GLU A 210 -13.19 11.30 5.56
C GLU A 210 -14.51 11.76 4.91
N LEU A 211 -15.33 10.83 4.40
CA LEU A 211 -16.67 11.14 3.89
C LEU A 211 -17.61 11.62 4.99
N ALA A 212 -17.58 10.99 6.18
CA ALA A 212 -18.34 11.44 7.32
C ALA A 212 -17.96 12.86 7.76
N GLU A 213 -16.67 13.20 7.70
CA GLU A 213 -16.19 14.56 7.98
C GLU A 213 -16.71 15.57 6.95
N CYS A 214 -16.78 15.22 5.68
CA CYS A 214 -17.40 16.07 4.67
C CYS A 214 -18.88 16.32 4.99
N TYR A 215 -19.64 15.28 5.37
CA TYR A 215 -21.05 15.45 5.74
C TYR A 215 -21.23 16.29 7.01
N TYR A 216 -20.33 16.12 7.98
CA TYR A 216 -20.31 16.96 9.18
C TYR A 216 -20.11 18.43 8.82
N GLN A 217 -19.13 18.74 7.96
CA GLN A 217 -18.84 20.10 7.52
C GLN A 217 -20.02 20.73 6.76
N SER A 218 -20.73 19.95 5.93
CA SER A 218 -21.95 20.41 5.27
C SER A 218 -23.21 20.39 6.15
N LYS A 219 -23.08 20.07 7.45
CA LYS A 219 -24.19 19.95 8.41
C LYS A 219 -25.23 18.88 8.04
N ASP A 220 -24.87 17.92 7.19
CA ASP A 220 -25.68 16.73 6.88
C ASP A 220 -25.41 15.66 7.95
N TYR A 221 -25.90 15.91 9.16
CA TYR A 221 -25.59 15.06 10.30
C TYR A 221 -26.17 13.65 10.20
N GLU A 222 -27.26 13.46 9.45
CA GLU A 222 -27.82 12.13 9.21
C GLU A 222 -26.83 11.25 8.45
N LYS A 223 -26.34 11.71 7.28
CA LYS A 223 -25.35 10.93 6.51
C LYS A 223 -24.02 10.81 7.23
N CYS A 224 -23.63 11.82 8.00
CA CYS A 224 -22.44 11.76 8.85
C CYS A 224 -22.55 10.58 9.83
N ARG A 225 -23.64 10.51 10.60
CA ARG A 225 -23.88 9.44 11.58
C ARG A 225 -24.00 8.07 10.92
N GLU A 226 -24.65 7.95 9.77
CA GLU A 226 -24.75 6.69 9.04
C GLU A 226 -23.35 6.14 8.71
N ASN A 227 -22.47 6.98 8.17
CA ASN A 227 -21.10 6.57 7.85
C ASN A 227 -20.29 6.22 9.09
N LEU A 228 -20.41 7.00 10.17
CA LEU A 228 -19.71 6.75 11.43
C LEU A 228 -20.16 5.46 12.10
N LYS A 229 -21.47 5.18 12.07
CA LYS A 229 -22.03 3.96 12.64
C LYS A 229 -21.40 2.72 12.01
N GLN A 230 -21.24 2.70 10.69
CA GLN A 230 -20.61 1.55 10.04
C GLN A 230 -19.10 1.40 10.36
N ILE A 231 -18.42 2.44 10.85
CA ILE A 231 -17.05 2.31 11.38
C ILE A 231 -17.09 1.72 12.80
N LEU A 232 -18.03 2.19 13.63
CA LEU A 232 -18.16 1.80 15.03
C LEU A 232 -18.69 0.37 15.21
N ASP A 233 -19.58 -0.07 14.31
CA ASP A 233 -20.11 -1.43 14.25
C ASP A 233 -19.12 -2.42 13.58
N GLY A 234 -18.10 -1.89 12.91
CA GLY A 234 -17.08 -2.68 12.21
C GLY A 234 -15.97 -3.20 13.12
N PRO A 235 -15.05 -4.02 12.58
CA PRO A 235 -13.85 -4.41 13.30
C PRO A 235 -13.09 -3.18 13.79
N GLU A 236 -12.67 -3.19 15.06
CA GLU A 236 -11.91 -2.09 15.65
C GLU A 236 -10.71 -1.71 14.78
N SER A 237 -10.58 -0.43 14.48
CA SER A 237 -9.41 0.12 13.81
C SER A 237 -8.94 1.38 14.52
N ILE A 238 -7.76 1.86 14.12
CA ILE A 238 -7.21 3.16 14.56
C ILE A 238 -8.18 4.33 14.29
N LYS A 239 -9.16 4.16 13.40
CA LYS A 239 -10.18 5.17 13.08
C LYS A 239 -11.31 5.22 14.12
N TYR A 240 -11.47 4.18 14.95
CA TYR A 240 -12.55 4.07 15.93
C TYR A 240 -12.64 5.28 16.85
N ARG A 241 -11.53 5.69 17.47
CA ARG A 241 -11.51 6.83 18.41
C ARG A 241 -11.96 8.14 17.74
N ARG A 242 -11.46 8.39 16.53
CA ARG A 242 -11.83 9.59 15.76
C ARG A 242 -13.29 9.54 15.33
N ALA A 243 -13.77 8.37 14.89
CA ALA A 243 -15.17 8.17 14.54
C ALA A 243 -16.11 8.37 15.75
N ALA A 244 -15.78 7.83 16.91
CA ALA A 244 -16.56 7.99 18.14
C ALA A 244 -16.61 9.45 18.61
N SER A 245 -15.47 10.15 18.54
CA SER A 245 -15.41 11.58 18.87
C SER A 245 -16.26 12.41 17.91
N LEU A 246 -16.18 12.15 16.60
CA LEU A 246 -16.99 12.87 15.62
C LEU A 246 -18.49 12.57 15.78
N MET A 247 -18.83 11.32 16.10
CA MET A 247 -20.21 10.89 16.35
C MET A 247 -20.83 11.68 17.51
N ALA A 248 -20.11 11.81 18.63
CA ALA A 248 -20.55 12.61 19.77
C ALA A 248 -20.85 14.07 19.36
N ASN A 249 -19.96 14.67 18.55
CA ASN A 249 -20.12 16.04 18.08
C ASN A 249 -21.29 16.26 17.11
N THR A 250 -21.96 15.20 16.62
CA THR A 250 -23.16 15.34 15.77
C THR A 250 -24.45 15.53 16.56
N TYR A 251 -24.42 15.37 17.89
CA TYR A 251 -25.57 15.47 18.78
C TYR A 251 -25.57 16.74 19.63
N TYR A 252 -24.50 17.53 19.56
CA TYR A 252 -24.33 18.83 20.23
C TYR A 252 -24.15 19.93 19.20
#